data_AF-A0A081I5B1-F1
#
_entry.id   AF-A0A081I5B1-F1
#
_cell.length_a   1.000
_cell.length_b   1.000
_cell.length_c   1.000
_cell.angle_alpha   90.00
_cell.angle_beta   90.00
_cell.angle_gamma   90.00
#
_symmetry.space_group_name_H-M   'P 1'
#
loop_
_entity.id
_entity.type
_entity.pdbx_description
1 polymer ?
#
loop_
_entity_poly.entity_id
_entity_poly.type
_entity_poly.pdbx_seq_one_letter_code
_entity_poly.pdbx_strand_id
1 'polypeptide(L)'
;MADSIHVVPAHLRQAAAHHQDTSEYLRTVPSSHAAIQESLDSLGPIFSELRDAGRELLELRRQCYEQQAADHADLADQLTVSATMWEQHEQEAARKFGDVVDRGR
;
A
#
# COMPACT_ATOMS: atom_id res chain seq x y z
N MET A 1 9.86 -21.70 18.09
CA MET A 1 8.48 -21.68 18.63
C MET A 1 7.86 -20.41 18.07
N ALA A 2 6.91 -20.53 17.14
CA ALA A 2 6.22 -19.35 16.62
C ALA A 2 5.32 -18.83 17.74
N ASP A 3 5.47 -17.56 18.11
CA ASP A 3 4.51 -16.90 18.98
C ASP A 3 3.11 -17.08 18.39
N SER A 4 2.12 -17.34 19.24
CA SER A 4 0.73 -17.32 18.80
C SER A 4 0.42 -15.92 18.29
N ILE A 5 0.36 -15.76 16.97
CA ILE A 5 -0.02 -14.51 16.34
C ILE A 5 -1.48 -14.27 16.72
N HIS A 6 -1.71 -13.42 17.71
CA HIS A 6 -3.05 -12.96 18.03
C HIS A 6 -3.45 -11.92 16.99
N VAL A 7 -4.00 -12.40 15.87
CA VAL A 7 -4.52 -11.54 14.81
C VAL A 7 -5.82 -10.93 15.29
N VAL A 8 -5.84 -9.60 15.42
CA VAL A 8 -7.06 -8.83 15.64
C VAL A 8 -7.45 -8.24 14.29
N PRO A 9 -8.58 -8.66 13.67
CA PRO A 9 -9.00 -8.18 12.35
C PRO A 9 -9.08 -6.65 12.24
N ALA A 10 -9.40 -5.97 13.35
CA ALA A 10 -9.39 -4.51 13.42
C ALA A 10 -7.99 -3.91 13.17
N HIS A 11 -6.92 -4.52 13.70
CA HIS A 11 -5.54 -4.06 13.46
C HIS A 11 -5.13 -4.28 12.00
N LEU A 12 -5.54 -5.39 11.38
CA LEU A 12 -5.27 -5.64 9.96
C LEU A 12 -5.97 -4.60 9.08
N ARG A 13 -7.23 -4.25 9.38
CA ARG A 13 -7.95 -3.18 8.66
C ARG A 13 -7.34 -1.81 8.86
N GLN A 14 -6.88 -1.50 10.08
CA GLN A 14 -6.19 -0.25 10.34
C GLN A 14 -4.89 -0.15 9.54
N ALA A 15 -4.09 -1.22 9.51
CA ALA A 15 -2.88 -1.28 8.70
C ALA A 15 -3.19 -1.17 7.20
N ALA A 16 -4.26 -1.82 6.73
CA ALA A 16 -4.72 -1.70 5.35
C ALA A 16 -5.06 -0.26 4.97
N ALA A 17 -5.83 0.43 5.82
CA ALA A 17 -6.18 1.84 5.60
C ALA A 17 -4.92 2.72 5.51
N HIS A 18 -3.95 2.52 6.41
CA HIS A 18 -2.70 3.28 6.38
C HIS A 18 -1.88 3.03 5.09
N HIS A 19 -1.86 1.78 4.60
CA HIS A 19 -1.21 1.47 3.34
C HIS A 19 -1.95 2.06 2.13
N GLN A 20 -3.27 2.07 2.15
CA GLN A 20 -4.07 2.74 1.13
C GLN A 20 -3.79 4.25 1.09
N ASP A 21 -3.82 4.93 2.24
CA ASP A 21 -3.50 6.36 2.36
C ASP A 21 -2.09 6.66 1.85
N THR A 22 -1.13 5.79 2.17
CA THR A 22 0.27 5.92 1.69
C THR A 22 0.34 5.76 0.17
N SER A 23 -0.35 4.77 -0.40
CA SER A 23 -0.42 4.57 -1.85
C SER A 23 -0.96 5.80 -2.56
N GLU A 24 -2.07 6.35 -2.06
CA GLU A 24 -2.70 7.55 -2.61
C GLU A 24 -1.77 8.75 -2.51
N TYR A 25 -1.13 8.98 -1.36
CA TYR A 25 -0.16 10.05 -1.20
C TYR A 25 1.00 9.93 -2.20
N LEU A 26 1.62 8.76 -2.32
CA LEU A 26 2.75 8.54 -3.23
C LEU A 26 2.39 8.79 -4.70
N ARG A 27 1.16 8.49 -5.12
CA ARG A 27 0.66 8.81 -6.48
C ARG A 27 0.59 10.31 -6.75
N THR A 28 0.48 11.15 -5.71
CA THR A 28 0.45 12.61 -5.89
C THR A 28 1.83 13.24 -6.03
N VAL A 29 2.88 12.61 -5.51
CA VAL A 29 4.24 13.19 -5.43
C VAL A 29 4.79 13.61 -6.82
N PRO A 30 4.64 12.81 -7.89
CA PRO A 30 5.14 13.18 -9.22
C PRO A 30 4.48 14.41 -9.85
N SER A 31 3.35 14.92 -9.32
CA SER A 31 2.68 16.12 -9.84
C SER A 31 3.60 17.36 -9.85
N SER A 32 4.56 17.42 -8.93
CA SER A 32 5.56 18.49 -8.84
C SER A 32 6.68 18.40 -9.88
N HIS A 33 6.88 17.24 -10.54
CA HIS A 33 7.99 17.02 -11.45
C HIS A 33 7.95 17.93 -12.68
N ALA A 34 6.74 18.32 -13.14
CA ALA A 34 6.60 19.23 -14.29
C ALA A 34 7.21 20.61 -14.02
N ALA A 35 6.98 21.19 -12.83
CA ALA A 35 7.55 22.47 -12.45
C ALA A 35 9.07 22.41 -12.26
N ILE A 36 9.59 21.26 -11.77
CA ILE A 36 11.04 21.03 -11.68
C ILE A 36 11.64 20.94 -13.08
N GLN A 37 11.00 20.22 -14.01
CA GLN A 37 11.46 20.13 -15.40
C GLN A 37 11.45 21.48 -16.10
N GLU A 38 10.42 22.31 -15.90
CA GLU A 38 10.37 23.67 -16.43
C GLU A 38 11.53 24.53 -15.90
N SER A 39 11.83 24.41 -14.60
CA SER A 39 12.97 25.09 -13.98
C SER A 39 14.29 24.63 -14.60
N LEU A 40 14.46 23.33 -14.86
CA LEU A 40 15.64 22.79 -15.56
C LEU A 40 15.70 23.28 -17.01
N ASP A 41 14.59 23.26 -17.74
CA ASP A 41 14.52 23.65 -19.14
C ASP A 41 14.84 25.16 -19.33
N SER A 42 14.61 25.98 -18.30
CA SER A 42 15.01 27.39 -18.24
C SER A 42 16.53 27.61 -18.13
N LEU A 43 17.28 26.58 -17.75
CA LEU A 43 18.74 26.64 -17.74
C LEU A 43 19.21 26.60 -19.20
N GLY A 44 19.79 27.72 -19.65
CA GLY A 44 20.23 27.90 -21.02
C GLY A 44 21.15 26.78 -21.55
N PRO A 45 21.51 26.79 -22.84
CA PRO A 45 22.09 25.65 -23.53
C PRO A 45 23.40 25.10 -22.95
N ILE A 46 24.15 25.91 -22.18
CA ILE A 46 25.38 25.49 -21.49
C ILE A 46 25.11 24.35 -20.49
N PHE A 47 23.89 24.25 -19.96
CA PHE A 47 23.50 23.24 -18.98
C PHE A 47 22.75 22.06 -19.60
N SER A 48 22.94 21.76 -20.90
CA SER A 48 22.25 20.67 -21.59
C SER A 48 22.38 19.32 -20.87
N GLU A 49 23.59 18.94 -20.46
CA GLU A 49 23.84 17.68 -19.76
C GLU A 49 23.09 17.61 -18.42
N LEU A 50 23.01 18.71 -17.69
CA LEU A 50 22.27 18.79 -16.44
C LEU A 50 20.75 18.65 -16.66
N ARG A 51 20.22 19.23 -17.74
CA ARG A 51 18.79 19.10 -18.08
C ARG A 51 18.42 17.67 -18.44
N ASP A 52 19.27 17.00 -19.22
CA ASP A 52 19.05 15.61 -19.62
C ASP A 52 19.14 14.68 -18.41
N ALA A 53 20.18 14.84 -17.58
CA ALA A 53 20.32 14.08 -16.32
C ALA A 53 19.15 14.34 -15.36
N GLY A 54 18.67 15.58 -15.27
CA GLY A 54 17.51 15.95 -14.46
C GLY A 54 16.22 15.29 -14.95
N ARG A 55 16.00 15.23 -16.27
CA ARG A 55 14.86 14.56 -16.88
C ARG A 55 14.86 13.06 -16.60
N GLU A 56 16.01 12.41 -16.79
CA GLU A 56 16.17 10.99 -16.47
C GLU A 56 15.92 10.69 -14.99
N LEU A 57 16.46 11.54 -14.10
CA LEU A 57 16.27 11.38 -12.65
C LEU A 57 14.80 11.55 -12.24
N LEU A 58 14.09 12.55 -12.80
CA LEU A 58 12.67 12.76 -12.50
C LEU A 58 11.80 11.60 -12.99
N GLU A 59 12.15 11.02 -14.14
CA GLU A 59 11.47 9.84 -14.68
C GLU A 59 11.72 8.60 -13.80
N LEU A 60 12.96 8.36 -13.38
CA LEU A 60 13.29 7.28 -12.45
C LEU A 60 12.54 7.45 -11.12
N ARG A 61 12.47 8.68 -10.58
CA ARG A 61 11.71 8.95 -9.35
C ARG A 61 10.22 8.72 -9.53
N ARG A 62 9.65 9.10 -10.69
CA ARG A 62 8.23 8.84 -11.01
C ARG A 62 7.94 7.35 -10.97
N GLN A 63 8.73 6.54 -11.67
CA GLN A 63 8.58 5.08 -11.71
C GLN A 63 8.71 4.47 -10.31
N CYS A 64 9.67 4.94 -9.50
CA CYS A 64 9.86 4.46 -8.14
C CYS A 64 8.63 4.73 -7.26
N TYR A 65 8.07 5.94 -7.31
CA TYR A 65 6.86 6.26 -6.54
C TYR A 65 5.63 5.49 -7.03
N GLU A 66 5.48 5.29 -8.34
CA GLU A 66 4.40 4.49 -8.90
C GLU A 66 4.47 3.03 -8.46
N GLN A 67 5.66 2.43 -8.48
CA GLN A 67 5.87 1.07 -7.99
C GLN A 67 5.56 0.96 -6.50
N GLN A 68 6.10 1.87 -5.67
CA GLN A 68 5.82 1.86 -4.24
C GLN A 68 4.33 2.06 -3.93
N ALA A 69 3.65 2.92 -4.68
CA ALA A 69 2.22 3.10 -4.55
C ALA A 69 1.45 1.81 -4.89
N ALA A 70 1.84 1.10 -5.95
CA ALA A 70 1.25 -0.18 -6.30
C ALA A 70 1.48 -1.23 -5.19
N ASP A 71 2.72 -1.37 -4.71
CA ASP A 71 3.06 -2.32 -3.64
C ASP A 71 2.26 -2.05 -2.35
N HIS A 72 2.05 -0.77 -2.01
CA HIS A 72 1.23 -0.38 -0.87
C HIS A 72 -0.26 -0.70 -1.07
N ALA A 73 -0.81 -0.49 -2.26
CA ALA A 73 -2.19 -0.85 -2.56
C ALA A 73 -2.39 -2.38 -2.47
N ASP A 74 -1.46 -3.15 -3.04
CA ASP A 74 -1.49 -4.62 -2.99
C ASP A 74 -1.45 -5.13 -1.54
N LEU A 75 -0.61 -4.51 -0.69
CA LEU A 75 -0.53 -4.86 0.72
C LEU A 75 -1.82 -4.52 1.48
N ALA A 76 -2.44 -3.37 1.19
CA ALA A 76 -3.73 -2.99 1.78
C ALA A 76 -4.83 -4.01 1.45
N ASP A 77 -4.87 -4.46 0.19
CA ASP A 77 -5.82 -5.48 -0.27
C ASP A 77 -5.58 -6.82 0.44
N GLN A 78 -4.32 -7.28 0.52
CA GLN A 78 -3.97 -8.53 1.21
C GLN A 78 -4.34 -8.51 2.69
N LEU A 79 -4.12 -7.38 3.38
CA LEU A 79 -4.49 -7.21 4.78
C LEU A 79 -6.02 -7.24 4.97
N THR A 80 -6.76 -6.61 4.06
CA THR A 80 -8.23 -6.61 4.06
C THR A 80 -8.81 -8.00 3.83
N VAL A 81 -8.26 -8.73 2.85
CA VAL A 81 -8.62 -10.13 2.58
C VAL A 81 -8.33 -11.00 3.80
N SER A 82 -7.14 -10.85 4.39
CA SER A 82 -6.72 -11.62 5.57
C SER A 82 -7.64 -11.37 6.78
N ALA A 83 -8.02 -10.11 7.03
CA ALA A 83 -8.97 -9.76 8.08
C ALA A 83 -10.34 -10.42 7.88
N THR A 84 -10.82 -10.42 6.63
CA THR A 84 -12.10 -11.01 6.25
C THR A 84 -12.10 -12.53 6.41
N MET A 85 -11.03 -13.21 5.95
CA MET A 85 -10.86 -14.65 6.11
C MET A 85 -10.84 -15.07 7.58
N TRP A 86 -10.13 -14.32 8.43
CA TRP A 86 -10.07 -14.61 9.86
C TRP A 86 -11.46 -14.57 10.52
N GLU A 87 -12.25 -13.52 10.24
CA GLU A 87 -13.61 -13.40 10.79
C GLU A 87 -14.55 -14.49 10.29
N GLN A 88 -14.43 -14.90 9.02
CA GLN A 88 -15.21 -16.01 8.48
C GLN A 88 -14.88 -17.31 9.22
N HIS A 89 -13.59 -17.61 9.42
CA HIS A 89 -13.17 -18.78 10.17
C HIS A 89 -13.68 -18.77 11.62
N GLU A 90 -13.62 -17.62 12.30
CA GLU A 90 -14.12 -17.48 13.67
C GLU A 90 -15.64 -17.70 13.76
N GLN A 91 -16.41 -17.12 12.83
CA GLN A 91 -17.86 -17.31 12.76
C GLN A 91 -18.23 -18.78 12.46
N GLU A 92 -17.51 -19.44 11.55
CA GLU A 92 -17.73 -20.85 11.25
C GLU A 92 -17.41 -21.76 12.45
N ALA A 93 -16.32 -21.49 13.16
CA ALA A 93 -15.94 -22.22 14.36
C ALA A 93 -17.02 -22.05 15.45
N ALA A 94 -17.45 -20.80 15.71
CA ALA A 94 -18.48 -20.51 16.69
C ALA A 94 -19.81 -21.22 16.39
N ARG A 95 -20.23 -21.27 15.11
CA ARG A 95 -21.41 -22.04 14.67
C ARG A 95 -21.25 -23.54 14.94
N LYS A 96 -20.12 -24.13 14.54
CA LYS A 96 -19.84 -25.56 14.77
C LYS A 96 -19.84 -25.92 16.25
N PHE A 97 -19.26 -25.06 17.11
CA PHE A 97 -19.29 -25.28 18.56
C PHE A 97 -20.70 -25.13 19.15
N GLY A 98 -21.48 -24.15 18.69
CA GLY A 98 -22.88 -23.99 19.08
C GLY A 98 -23.72 -25.24 18.77
N ASP A 99 -23.58 -25.79 17.56
CA ASP A 99 -24.30 -26.99 17.12
C ASP A 99 -23.93 -28.24 17.96
N VAL A 100 -22.68 -28.35 18.40
CA VAL A 100 -22.23 -29.46 19.28
C VAL A 100 -22.82 -29.33 20.69
N VAL A 101 -22.88 -28.11 21.23
CA VAL A 101 -23.45 -27.85 22.56
C VAL A 101 -24.96 -28.09 22.56
N ASP A 102 -25.66 -27.72 21.50
CA ASP A 102 -27.12 -27.90 21.39
C ASP A 102 -27.52 -29.38 21.20
N ARG A 103 -26.72 -30.17 20.47
CA ARG A 103 -26.95 -31.61 20.29
C ARG A 103 -26.65 -32.46 21.55
N GLY A 104 -26.02 -31.87 22.56
CA GLY A 104 -25.69 -32.52 23.85
C GLY A 104 -26.75 -32.34 24.95
N ARG A 105 -27.84 -31.61 24.69
CA ARG A 105 -28.98 -31.41 25.59
C ARG A 105 -30.18 -32.26 25.14
#